data_AF-A0A254SQL2-F1
#
_entry.id   AF-A0A254SQL2-F1
#
_cell.length_a   1.000
_cell.length_b   1.000
_cell.length_c   1.000
_cell.angle_alpha   90.00
_cell.angle_beta   90.00
_cell.angle_gamma   90.00
#
_symmetry.space_group_name_H-M   'P 1'
#
loop_
_entity.id
_entity.type
_entity.pdbx_description
1 polymer ?
#
loop_
_entity_poly.entity_id
_entity_poly.type
_entity_poly.pdbx_seq_one_letter_code
_entity_poly.pdbx_strand_id
1 'polypeptide(L)'
;MVEVAKFLKNAKDYVGDNCRLAQWLRAIDTLNREADFSEFANDPVFKVLQNEVKLCNFSSRYLMTVDMSDFDRAVAEYSTKMDIAKKMLEQGKLSVTEISAVTGLPEAKIRDLK
;
A
#
# COMPACT_ATOMS: atom_id res chain seq x y z
N MET A 1 0.84 -4.16 10.41
CA MET A 1 2.12 -4.65 9.87
C MET A 1 2.21 -6.14 10.22
N VAL A 2 2.25 -6.96 9.19
CA VAL A 2 1.84 -8.37 9.11
C VAL A 2 2.76 -9.29 9.93
N GLU A 3 2.23 -10.46 10.34
CA GLU A 3 2.83 -11.50 11.20
C GLU A 3 4.28 -11.94 10.86
N VAL A 4 4.79 -11.56 9.69
CA VAL A 4 6.16 -11.75 9.19
C VAL A 4 7.22 -11.41 10.24
N ALA A 5 7.06 -10.31 10.99
CA ALA A 5 8.06 -9.91 12.00
C ALA A 5 8.14 -10.88 13.20
N LYS A 6 7.07 -11.60 13.53
CA LYS A 6 7.09 -12.64 14.58
C LYS A 6 7.79 -13.90 14.07
N PHE A 7 7.64 -14.22 12.78
CA PHE A 7 8.30 -15.37 12.15
C PHE A 7 9.80 -15.18 11.97
N LEU A 8 10.23 -13.99 11.55
CA LEU A 8 11.67 -13.68 11.43
C LEU A 8 12.41 -13.81 12.76
N LYS A 9 11.75 -13.52 13.89
CA LYS A 9 12.35 -13.64 15.23
C LYS A 9 12.53 -15.08 15.69
N ASN A 10 11.66 -16.00 15.24
CA ASN A 10 11.63 -17.40 15.68
C ASN A 10 11.86 -18.38 14.52
N ALA A 11 12.55 -17.96 13.45
CA ALA A 11 12.73 -18.76 12.25
C ALA A 11 13.31 -20.17 12.52
N LYS A 12 14.13 -20.31 13.58
CA LYS A 12 14.73 -21.57 14.03
C LYS A 12 13.69 -22.62 14.42
N ASP A 13 12.55 -22.20 14.94
CA ASP A 13 11.48 -23.10 15.40
C ASP A 13 10.75 -23.78 14.24
N TYR A 14 10.91 -23.25 13.03
CA TYR A 14 10.20 -23.69 11.83
C TYR A 14 11.13 -24.31 10.79
N VAL A 15 12.43 -24.51 11.05
CA VAL A 15 13.38 -25.02 10.04
C VAL A 15 13.06 -26.46 9.63
N GLY A 16 12.65 -27.30 10.59
CA GLY A 16 12.34 -28.72 10.38
C GLY A 16 10.85 -29.07 10.36
N ASP A 17 9.97 -28.08 10.48
CA ASP A 17 8.52 -28.31 10.55
C ASP A 17 7.95 -28.58 9.15
N ASN A 18 7.28 -29.72 8.99
CA ASN A 18 6.65 -30.15 7.74
C ASN A 18 5.20 -29.70 7.60
N CYS A 19 4.67 -28.93 8.55
CA CYS A 19 3.37 -28.31 8.37
C CYS A 19 3.41 -27.32 7.20
N ARG A 20 2.29 -27.20 6.47
CA ARG A 20 2.23 -26.38 5.25
C ARG A 20 2.49 -24.91 5.51
N LEU A 21 2.06 -24.39 6.66
CA LEU A 21 2.33 -23.00 7.04
C LEU A 21 3.84 -22.75 7.21
N ALA A 22 4.56 -23.66 7.88
CA ALA A 22 6.01 -23.54 8.04
C ALA A 22 6.75 -23.62 6.69
N GLN A 23 6.34 -24.52 5.80
CA GLN A 23 6.89 -24.60 4.44
C GLN A 23 6.67 -23.32 3.64
N TRP A 24 5.50 -22.69 3.77
CA TRP A 24 5.18 -21.39 3.13
C TRP A 24 6.06 -20.26 3.65
N LEU A 25 6.25 -20.21 4.97
CA LEU A 25 7.08 -19.20 5.60
C LEU A 25 8.55 -19.34 5.17
N ARG A 26 9.06 -20.58 5.06
CA ARG A 26 10.42 -20.83 4.54
C ARG A 26 10.55 -20.40 3.09
N ALA A 27 9.58 -20.73 2.23
CA ALA A 27 9.60 -20.30 0.83
C ALA A 27 9.63 -18.76 0.70
N ILE A 28 8.81 -18.05 1.48
CA ILE A 28 8.78 -16.58 1.48
C ILE A 28 10.13 -16.00 1.98
N ASP A 29 10.70 -16.57 3.04
CA ASP A 29 12.00 -16.16 3.56
C ASP A 29 13.14 -16.40 2.55
N THR A 30 13.12 -17.55 1.84
CA THR A 30 14.07 -17.85 0.75
C THR A 30 13.97 -16.83 -0.39
N LEU A 31 12.77 -16.45 -0.81
CA LEU A 31 12.56 -15.41 -1.82
C LEU A 31 13.08 -14.04 -1.35
N ASN A 32 12.78 -13.66 -0.10
CA ASN A 32 13.20 -12.37 0.46
C ASN A 32 14.73 -12.24 0.60
N ARG A 33 15.43 -13.35 0.75
CA ARG A 33 16.90 -13.40 0.85
C ARG A 33 17.58 -13.59 -0.51
N GLU A 34 16.82 -13.66 -1.60
CA GLU A 34 17.32 -13.98 -2.95
C GLU A 34 18.14 -15.28 -2.98
N ALA A 35 17.77 -16.25 -2.14
CA ALA A 35 18.43 -17.54 -2.04
C ALA A 35 17.86 -18.56 -3.06
N ASP A 36 18.52 -19.71 -3.20
CA ASP A 36 18.07 -20.75 -4.14
C ASP A 36 16.66 -21.25 -3.77
N PHE A 37 15.72 -21.03 -4.69
CA PHE A 37 14.31 -21.39 -4.54
C PHE A 37 13.95 -22.74 -5.20
N SER A 38 14.93 -23.44 -5.77
CA SER A 38 14.73 -24.69 -6.54
C SER A 38 13.96 -25.77 -5.75
N GLU A 39 14.18 -25.85 -4.44
CA GLU A 39 13.51 -26.79 -3.53
C GLU A 39 11.98 -26.56 -3.50
N PHE A 40 11.54 -25.30 -3.45
CA PHE A 40 10.12 -24.94 -3.37
C PHE A 40 9.45 -24.86 -4.75
N ALA A 41 10.23 -24.59 -5.81
CA ALA A 41 9.72 -24.51 -7.18
C ALA A 41 9.10 -25.83 -7.69
N ASN A 42 9.58 -26.96 -7.16
CA ASN A 42 9.10 -28.29 -7.53
C ASN A 42 7.95 -28.79 -6.64
N ASP A 43 7.56 -28.07 -5.59
CA ASP A 43 6.46 -28.47 -4.72
C ASP A 43 5.11 -28.29 -5.47
N PRO A 44 4.27 -29.35 -5.54
CA PRO A 44 3.00 -29.32 -6.26
C PRO A 44 2.03 -28.23 -5.78
N VAL A 45 2.01 -27.93 -4.48
CA VAL A 45 1.13 -26.93 -3.87
C VAL A 45 1.59 -25.52 -4.25
N PHE A 46 2.91 -25.27 -4.24
CA PHE A 46 3.44 -23.99 -4.73
C PHE A 46 3.21 -23.79 -6.22
N LYS A 47 3.26 -24.86 -7.01
CA LYS A 47 2.94 -24.79 -8.44
C LYS A 47 1.47 -24.43 -8.69
N VAL A 48 0.55 -24.96 -7.88
CA VAL A 48 -0.87 -24.55 -7.91
C VAL A 48 -1.00 -23.08 -7.54
N LEU A 49 -0.36 -22.61 -6.48
CA LEU A 49 -0.38 -21.19 -6.10
C LEU A 49 0.20 -20.27 -7.17
N GLN A 50 1.31 -20.65 -7.80
CA GLN A 50 1.85 -19.88 -8.93
C GLN A 50 0.87 -19.80 -10.09
N ASN A 51 0.09 -20.86 -10.34
CA ASN A 51 -0.95 -20.84 -11.35
C ASN A 51 -2.14 -19.96 -10.93
N GLU A 52 -2.57 -20.03 -9.66
CA GLU A 52 -3.62 -19.14 -9.11
C GLU A 52 -3.20 -17.67 -9.14
N VAL A 53 -1.94 -17.35 -8.84
CA VAL A 53 -1.38 -15.98 -8.94
C VAL A 53 -1.32 -15.51 -10.39
N LYS A 54 -1.06 -16.40 -11.36
CA LYS A 54 -1.13 -16.06 -12.79
C LYS A 54 -2.56 -15.81 -13.27
N LEU A 55 -3.55 -16.47 -12.66
CA LEU A 55 -4.98 -16.28 -12.93
C LEU A 55 -5.56 -15.08 -12.19
N CYS A 56 -4.92 -14.65 -11.10
CA CYS A 56 -5.20 -13.39 -10.44
C CYS A 56 -4.83 -12.23 -11.37
N ASN A 57 -5.82 -11.42 -11.75
CA ASN A 57 -5.65 -10.19 -12.55
C ASN A 57 -4.80 -9.09 -11.87
N PHE A 58 -4.16 -9.41 -10.74
CA PHE A 58 -3.15 -8.62 -10.05
C PHE A 58 -1.85 -8.59 -10.85
N SER A 59 -1.89 -8.04 -12.07
CA SER A 59 -0.64 -7.66 -12.73
C SER A 59 -0.05 -6.45 -12.02
N SER A 60 1.27 -6.40 -11.86
CA SER A 60 1.99 -5.22 -11.38
C SER A 60 1.62 -3.98 -12.19
N ARG A 61 1.36 -4.13 -13.48
CA ARG A 61 0.86 -3.08 -14.36
C ARG A 61 -0.53 -2.56 -13.94
N TYR A 62 -1.45 -3.45 -13.54
CA TYR A 62 -2.77 -3.07 -13.03
C TYR A 62 -2.66 -2.26 -11.73
N LEU A 63 -1.80 -2.69 -10.79
CA LEU A 63 -1.53 -1.95 -9.55
C LEU A 63 -1.00 -0.55 -9.86
N MET A 64 0.01 -0.44 -10.73
CA MET A 64 0.53 0.88 -11.15
C MET A 64 -0.55 1.76 -11.79
N THR A 65 -1.44 1.20 -12.63
CA THR A 65 -2.50 2.00 -13.26
C THR A 65 -3.56 2.48 -12.28
N VAL A 66 -3.95 1.64 -11.32
CA VAL A 66 -4.93 2.02 -10.28
C VAL A 66 -4.32 3.06 -9.36
N ASP A 67 -3.08 2.84 -8.88
CA ASP A 67 -2.36 3.78 -8.02
C ASP A 67 -2.15 5.15 -8.69
N MET A 68 -1.81 5.18 -9.99
CA MET A 68 -1.74 6.43 -10.73
C MET A 68 -3.10 7.11 -10.85
N SER A 69 -4.17 6.36 -11.15
CA SER A 69 -5.51 6.92 -11.28
C SER A 69 -6.03 7.50 -9.96
N ASP A 70 -5.71 6.85 -8.84
CA ASP A 70 -6.07 7.30 -7.50
C ASP A 70 -5.25 8.52 -7.08
N PHE A 71 -3.96 8.57 -7.46
CA PHE A 71 -3.11 9.74 -7.28
C PHE A 71 -3.61 10.95 -8.07
N ASP A 72 -3.90 10.76 -9.36
CA ASP A 72 -4.42 11.83 -10.23
C ASP A 72 -5.76 12.37 -9.70
N ARG A 73 -6.65 11.47 -9.23
CA ARG A 73 -7.91 11.85 -8.57
C ARG A 73 -7.65 12.64 -7.29
N ALA A 74 -6.74 12.19 -6.44
CA ALA A 74 -6.40 12.88 -5.19
C ALA A 74 -5.81 14.27 -5.45
N VAL A 75 -4.97 14.42 -6.48
CA VAL A 75 -4.42 15.72 -6.90
C VAL A 75 -5.53 16.65 -7.40
N ALA A 76 -6.46 16.15 -8.21
CA ALA A 76 -7.59 16.94 -8.71
C ALA A 76 -8.51 17.40 -7.57
N GLU A 77 -8.83 16.51 -6.62
CA GLU A 77 -9.61 16.85 -5.44
C GLU A 77 -8.90 17.89 -4.55
N TYR A 78 -7.59 17.74 -4.36
CA TYR A 78 -6.79 18.69 -3.61
C TYR A 78 -6.76 20.08 -4.27
N SER A 79 -6.54 20.14 -5.60
CA SER A 79 -6.61 21.40 -6.36
C SER A 79 -7.97 22.07 -6.21
N THR A 80 -9.05 21.31 -6.29
CA THR A 80 -10.41 21.84 -6.15
C THR A 80 -10.63 22.43 -4.76
N LYS A 81 -10.15 21.75 -3.70
CA LYS A 81 -10.22 22.25 -2.31
C LYS A 81 -9.43 23.56 -2.15
N MET A 82 -8.27 23.67 -2.78
CA MET A 82 -7.44 24.89 -2.76
C MET A 82 -8.16 26.06 -3.43
N ASP A 83 -8.82 25.84 -4.57
CA ASP A 83 -9.59 26.88 -5.27
C ASP A 83 -10.81 27.35 -4.45
N ILE A 84 -11.49 26.43 -3.77
CA ILE A 84 -12.59 26.76 -2.86
C ILE A 84 -12.07 27.58 -1.67
N ALA A 85 -10.97 27.17 -1.04
CA ALA A 85 -10.36 27.90 0.07
C ALA A 85 -9.96 29.32 -0.34
N LYS A 86 -9.37 29.49 -1.53
CA LYS A 86 -8.99 30.79 -2.08
C LYS A 86 -10.21 31.70 -2.29
N LYS A 87 -11.29 31.19 -2.89
CA LYS A 87 -12.54 31.95 -3.05
C LYS A 87 -13.16 32.35 -1.72
N MET A 88 -13.11 31.47 -0.71
CA MET A 88 -13.63 31.78 0.64
C MET A 88 -12.79 32.84 1.37
N LEU A 89 -11.47 32.83 1.18
CA LEU A 89 -10.57 33.88 1.68
C LEU A 89 -10.84 35.23 0.99
N GLU A 90 -10.97 35.24 -0.34
CA GLU A 90 -11.27 36.45 -1.12
C GLU A 90 -12.62 37.07 -0.74
N GLN A 91 -13.61 36.24 -0.40
CA GLN A 91 -14.92 36.71 0.08
C GLN A 91 -14.85 37.36 1.47
N GLY A 92 -13.76 37.16 2.23
CA GLY A 92 -13.45 37.87 3.47
C GLY A 92 -14.40 37.63 4.64
N LYS A 93 -15.32 36.66 4.53
CA LYS A 93 -16.40 36.41 5.52
C LYS A 93 -16.11 35.28 6.51
N LEU A 94 -15.11 34.43 6.23
CA LEU A 94 -14.82 33.23 7.01
C LEU A 94 -13.39 33.29 7.58
N SER A 95 -13.24 32.83 8.81
CA SER A 95 -11.94 32.66 9.46
C SER A 95 -11.18 31.47 8.88
N VAL A 96 -9.86 31.46 9.02
CA VAL A 96 -8.98 30.37 8.54
C VAL A 96 -9.40 29.00 9.09
N THR A 97 -9.87 28.96 10.34
CA THR A 97 -10.33 27.73 11.00
C THR A 97 -11.65 27.21 10.41
N GLU A 98 -12.59 28.10 10.05
CA GLU A 98 -13.83 27.70 9.37
C GLU A 98 -13.56 27.20 7.95
N ILE A 99 -12.62 27.84 7.22
CA ILE A 99 -12.22 27.38 5.88
C ILE A 99 -11.52 26.02 5.96
N SER A 100 -10.71 25.78 7.00
CA SER A 100 -10.08 24.49 7.26
C SER A 100 -11.13 23.39 7.53
N ALA A 101 -12.16 23.69 8.32
CA ALA A 101 -13.25 22.77 8.59
C ALA A 101 -14.06 22.41 7.34
N VAL A 102 -14.29 23.37 6.43
CA VAL A 102 -15.07 23.16 5.20
C VAL A 102 -14.28 22.45 4.11
N THR A 103 -13.01 22.79 3.94
CA THR A 103 -12.17 22.26 2.84
C THR A 103 -11.36 21.03 3.24
N GLY A 104 -11.20 20.77 4.54
CA GLY A 104 -10.35 19.72 5.08
C GLY A 104 -8.85 19.99 4.85
N LEU A 105 -8.48 21.21 4.45
CA LEU A 105 -7.08 21.61 4.26
C LEU A 105 -6.46 22.04 5.59
N PRO A 106 -5.15 21.78 5.81
CA PRO A 106 -4.44 22.27 6.99
C PRO A 106 -4.45 23.79 7.05
N GLU A 107 -4.64 24.38 8.24
CA GLU A 107 -4.65 25.83 8.42
C GLU A 107 -3.38 26.52 7.89
N ALA A 108 -2.21 25.88 8.03
CA ALA A 108 -0.96 26.41 7.52
C ALA A 108 -1.03 26.68 6.00
N LYS A 109 -1.61 25.75 5.22
CA LYS A 109 -1.78 25.91 3.78
C LYS A 109 -2.79 26.97 3.40
N ILE A 110 -3.81 27.18 4.22
CA ILE A 110 -4.79 28.25 4.01
C ILE A 110 -4.16 29.62 4.31
N ARG A 111 -3.27 29.71 5.30
CA ARG A 111 -2.51 30.95 5.58
C ARG A 111 -1.53 31.30 4.46
N ASP A 112 -0.92 30.30 3.83
CA ASP A 112 -0.03 30.48 2.67
C ASP A 112 -0.79 30.98 1.40
N LEU A 113 -2.12 30.87 1.37
CA LEU A 113 -2.96 31.36 0.25
C LEU A 113 -3.33 32.85 0.35
N LYS A 114 -3.02 33.49 1.49
CA LYS A 114 -3.31 34.91 1.76
C LYS A 114 -2.18 35.80 1.26
#